data_AF-A0A7J6I5J3-F1
#
_entry.id   AF-A0A7J6I5J3-F1
#
_cell.length_a   1.000
_cell.length_b   1.000
_cell.length_c   1.000
_cell.angle_alpha   90.00
_cell.angle_beta   90.00
_cell.angle_gamma   90.00
#
_symmetry.space_group_name_H-M   'P 1'
#
loop_
_entity.id
_entity.type
_entity.pdbx_description
1 polymer ?
#
loop_
_entity_poly.entity_id
_entity_poly.type
_entity_poly.pdbx_seq_one_letter_code
_entity_poly.pdbx_strand_id
1 'polypeptide(L)'
;MACSAASTALFSLNPKSYSSSSLASPSLSIPKSFVGLRKPFQSAVPKSSSLSRSSSSHARKSFVVRASSELPLVGNVAPDFEAEAVFDQEFVKVKLSDYIGKKYVILFFYPLDFTFVCPTEITAFSDRHAEFEAINTEILGVSVDSVFSHLAWVQTDRKSGGLGDLNYPLVSDVTKSISKSYGVLIPDQGVALRGLFIIDKEGVIQHSTINNLAIGRSVDETKRTLQALQYVQENPDEVCPAGWKPGEKSMKPDPKGSKDSHQLNKLQTLKPVKCGLLQQWPKPRKRTRMPPPPPPTTCRTRVRPVSAAALPQPQQPLDLTEDNVRHVLAEARVELSQLFDDSVGITGQVDLAELDGPFVKISLKGRFWHKRSTVVARLGNYLKQRIPEILEVDIEDEKQLDDSPASF
;
A
#
# COMPACT_ATOMS: atom_id res chain seq x y z
N MET A 1 -6.46 66.31 -9.14
CA MET A 1 -6.16 66.82 -10.50
C MET A 1 -6.27 65.60 -11.42
N ALA A 2 -7.24 65.48 -12.33
CA ALA A 2 -7.44 66.24 -13.58
C ALA A 2 -6.23 66.10 -14.55
N CYS A 3 -6.33 65.78 -15.85
CA CYS A 3 -7.43 65.36 -16.77
C CYS A 3 -6.77 64.77 -18.07
N SER A 4 -7.40 64.11 -19.06
CA SER A 4 -8.82 63.79 -19.37
C SER A 4 -8.95 62.60 -20.37
N ALA A 5 -10.19 62.28 -20.76
CA ALA A 5 -10.61 61.49 -21.94
C ALA A 5 -10.22 62.14 -23.31
N ALA A 6 -10.40 61.60 -24.53
CA ALA A 6 -11.18 60.45 -25.09
C ALA A 6 -10.49 59.97 -26.43
N SER A 7 -11.03 59.19 -27.41
CA SER A 7 -12.37 58.63 -27.68
C SER A 7 -12.39 57.47 -28.71
N THR A 8 -13.45 56.66 -28.68
CA THR A 8 -14.17 55.89 -29.73
C THR A 8 -13.67 55.72 -31.18
N ALA A 9 -13.80 54.50 -31.72
CA ALA A 9 -14.26 54.21 -33.10
C ALA A 9 -14.98 52.83 -33.19
N LEU A 10 -16.02 52.69 -34.02
CA LEU A 10 -16.81 51.45 -34.23
C LEU A 10 -17.33 51.34 -35.68
N PHE A 11 -16.96 50.29 -36.40
CA PHE A 11 -17.67 49.69 -37.57
C PHE A 11 -17.16 48.23 -37.68
N SER A 12 -17.93 47.14 -37.71
CA SER A 12 -19.26 46.82 -38.26
C SER A 12 -19.29 46.67 -39.79
N LEU A 13 -19.30 45.41 -40.27
CA LEU A 13 -20.25 44.88 -41.25
C LEU A 13 -20.12 43.34 -41.39
N ASN A 14 -21.07 42.69 -42.08
CA ASN A 14 -21.44 41.28 -41.87
C ASN A 14 -21.16 40.38 -43.13
N PRO A 15 -21.78 39.19 -43.37
CA PRO A 15 -21.02 37.99 -43.76
C PRO A 15 -21.19 37.58 -45.24
N LYS A 16 -20.48 36.54 -45.69
CA LYS A 16 -20.77 35.84 -46.96
C LYS A 16 -20.69 34.31 -46.84
N SER A 17 -21.66 33.67 -47.49
CA SER A 17 -21.90 32.23 -47.52
C SER A 17 -21.55 31.62 -48.88
N TYR A 18 -20.94 30.43 -48.88
CA TYR A 18 -20.92 29.45 -49.98
C TYR A 18 -20.63 28.07 -49.36
N SER A 19 -21.05 26.92 -49.87
CA SER A 19 -22.23 26.48 -50.65
C SER A 19 -22.11 24.96 -50.82
N SER A 20 -23.23 24.23 -50.91
CA SER A 20 -23.23 22.75 -50.93
C SER A 20 -22.88 22.11 -52.28
N SER A 21 -22.15 20.98 -52.24
CA SER A 21 -22.21 19.89 -53.24
C SER A 21 -22.12 18.54 -52.48
N SER A 22 -23.08 17.62 -52.46
CA SER A 22 -24.05 17.07 -53.43
C SER A 22 -23.60 15.74 -54.07
N LEU A 23 -24.15 14.64 -53.53
CA LEU A 23 -24.56 13.42 -54.23
C LEU A 23 -23.56 12.69 -55.15
N ALA A 24 -23.22 11.46 -54.77
CA ALA A 24 -22.90 10.39 -55.72
C ALA A 24 -23.44 9.04 -55.22
N SER A 25 -24.31 8.41 -56.01
CA SER A 25 -24.67 7.00 -55.94
C SER A 25 -25.29 6.59 -57.28
N PRO A 26 -24.85 5.48 -57.87
CA PRO A 26 -25.81 4.51 -58.41
C PRO A 26 -25.45 3.07 -58.07
N SER A 27 -26.35 2.14 -58.40
CA SER A 27 -26.32 0.72 -58.01
C SER A 27 -26.20 -0.24 -59.21
N LEU A 28 -25.96 -1.53 -58.92
CA LEU A 28 -26.12 -2.71 -59.80
C LEU A 28 -25.22 -2.79 -61.06
N SER A 29 -24.41 -3.85 -61.22
CA SER A 29 -24.88 -5.11 -61.83
C SER A 29 -23.75 -6.19 -61.88
N ILE A 30 -24.07 -7.42 -62.31
CA ILE A 30 -23.21 -8.62 -62.24
C ILE A 30 -23.05 -9.30 -63.62
N PRO A 31 -21.84 -9.73 -64.00
CA PRO A 31 -21.62 -11.09 -64.55
C PRO A 31 -20.51 -11.84 -63.76
N LYS A 32 -20.69 -13.08 -63.28
CA LYS A 32 -20.92 -14.40 -63.94
C LYS A 32 -19.63 -15.12 -64.42
N SER A 33 -19.08 -15.99 -63.55
CA SER A 33 -18.56 -17.34 -63.88
C SER A 33 -18.32 -18.13 -62.57
N PHE A 34 -18.96 -19.28 -62.31
CA PHE A 34 -18.68 -20.65 -62.82
C PHE A 34 -17.37 -21.24 -62.28
N VAL A 35 -17.29 -22.39 -61.58
CA VAL A 35 -18.25 -23.37 -60.99
C VAL A 35 -17.58 -23.84 -59.66
N GLY A 36 -18.24 -24.23 -58.55
CA GLY A 36 -19.00 -25.48 -58.33
C GLY A 36 -18.16 -26.76 -58.60
N LEU A 37 -18.46 -27.96 -58.09
CA LEU A 37 -19.55 -28.45 -57.23
C LEU A 37 -19.12 -29.87 -56.77
N ARG A 38 -19.26 -30.31 -55.51
CA ARG A 38 -20.46 -30.98 -54.95
C ARG A 38 -20.27 -31.37 -53.47
N LYS A 39 -21.38 -31.76 -52.83
CA LYS A 39 -21.53 -32.14 -51.42
C LYS A 39 -21.39 -33.68 -51.20
N PRO A 40 -21.32 -34.17 -49.94
CA PRO A 40 -20.79 -35.51 -49.62
C PRO A 40 -21.85 -36.61 -49.56
N PHE A 41 -21.42 -37.86 -49.31
CA PHE A 41 -22.23 -38.88 -48.62
C PHE A 41 -21.39 -39.75 -47.69
N GLN A 42 -22.05 -40.47 -46.78
CA GLN A 42 -21.48 -41.25 -45.67
C GLN A 42 -21.05 -42.67 -46.09
N SER A 43 -20.16 -43.32 -45.32
CA SER A 43 -20.39 -44.62 -44.65
C SER A 43 -19.08 -45.28 -44.14
N ALA A 44 -19.21 -46.51 -43.60
CA ALA A 44 -18.17 -47.48 -43.21
C ALA A 44 -17.40 -47.24 -41.89
N VAL A 45 -17.64 -48.16 -40.95
CA VAL A 45 -16.90 -48.40 -39.70
C VAL A 45 -16.09 -49.70 -39.86
N PRO A 46 -14.89 -49.82 -39.28
CA PRO A 46 -14.40 -51.09 -38.77
C PRO A 46 -14.31 -51.10 -37.23
N LYS A 47 -14.66 -52.23 -36.61
CA LYS A 47 -14.51 -52.47 -35.16
C LYS A 47 -13.21 -53.23 -34.88
N SER A 48 -12.56 -52.97 -33.74
CA SER A 48 -11.83 -54.02 -33.02
C SER A 48 -11.66 -53.72 -31.52
N SER A 49 -11.58 -54.80 -30.75
CA SER A 49 -11.28 -54.97 -29.32
C SER A 49 -10.33 -53.93 -28.68
N SER A 50 -10.50 -53.39 -27.46
CA SER A 50 -11.13 -53.78 -26.16
C SER A 50 -10.15 -54.24 -25.06
N LEU A 51 -10.40 -53.77 -23.84
CA LEU A 51 -9.91 -54.21 -22.51
C LEU A 51 -8.60 -53.61 -21.95
N SER A 52 -8.63 -53.53 -20.61
CA SER A 52 -7.63 -52.96 -19.69
C SER A 52 -7.47 -51.43 -19.78
N ARG A 53 -7.26 -50.69 -18.68
CA ARG A 53 -7.19 -51.08 -17.26
C ARG A 53 -7.69 -49.92 -16.40
N SER A 54 -8.49 -50.19 -15.37
CA SER A 54 -8.81 -49.18 -14.36
C SER A 54 -7.58 -48.86 -13.52
N SER A 55 -7.10 -47.62 -13.61
CA SER A 55 -6.08 -47.06 -12.73
C SER A 55 -6.52 -45.67 -12.30
N SER A 56 -6.73 -45.50 -10.99
CA SER A 56 -7.10 -44.23 -10.39
C SER A 56 -5.90 -43.28 -10.37
N SER A 57 -5.68 -42.58 -11.47
CA SER A 57 -4.77 -41.44 -11.49
C SER A 57 -5.33 -40.34 -10.58
N HIS A 58 -4.66 -40.11 -9.45
CA HIS A 58 -4.95 -38.91 -8.66
C HIS A 58 -4.77 -37.69 -9.55
N ALA A 59 -5.86 -36.94 -9.76
CA ALA A 59 -5.82 -35.66 -10.43
C ALA A 59 -4.97 -34.69 -9.59
N ARG A 60 -3.65 -34.68 -9.85
CA ARG A 60 -2.76 -33.58 -9.46
C ARG A 60 -3.39 -32.32 -10.04
N LYS A 61 -4.03 -31.52 -9.18
CA LYS A 61 -4.48 -30.18 -9.54
C LYS A 61 -3.25 -29.42 -10.00
N SER A 62 -3.07 -29.27 -11.31
CA SER A 62 -2.02 -28.45 -11.87
C SER A 62 -2.26 -27.03 -11.39
N PHE A 63 -1.35 -26.53 -10.56
CA PHE A 63 -1.44 -25.16 -10.07
C PHE A 63 -1.03 -24.23 -11.20
N VAL A 64 -1.98 -23.95 -12.10
CA VAL A 64 -1.79 -23.05 -13.24
C VAL A 64 -1.70 -21.63 -12.70
N VAL A 65 -0.49 -21.26 -12.25
CA VAL A 65 -0.12 -19.87 -12.08
C VAL A 65 -0.25 -19.21 -13.45
N ARG A 66 -1.26 -18.35 -13.62
CA ARG A 66 -1.23 -17.35 -14.68
C ARG A 66 -0.14 -16.36 -14.30
N ALA A 67 1.08 -16.63 -14.73
CA ALA A 67 2.17 -15.67 -14.64
C ALA A 67 1.80 -14.46 -15.49
N SER A 68 1.63 -13.30 -14.86
CA SER A 68 1.63 -12.01 -15.54
C SER A 68 2.95 -11.89 -16.32
N SER A 69 2.90 -11.35 -17.54
CA SER A 69 4.08 -11.22 -18.41
C SER A 69 5.03 -10.08 -18.01
N GLU A 70 4.99 -9.66 -16.75
CA GLU A 70 5.75 -8.53 -16.22
C GLU A 70 6.84 -9.04 -15.27
N LEU A 71 8.08 -8.65 -15.51
CA LEU A 71 9.18 -8.88 -14.59
C LEU A 71 8.99 -8.03 -13.32
N PRO A 72 9.46 -8.50 -12.14
CA PRO A 72 9.46 -7.64 -10.95
C PRO A 72 10.35 -6.42 -11.22
N LEU A 73 9.84 -5.22 -10.94
CA LEU A 73 10.59 -3.98 -11.14
C LEU A 73 11.93 -4.01 -10.38
N VAL A 74 11.91 -4.44 -9.12
CA VAL A 74 13.12 -4.61 -8.30
C VAL A 74 13.99 -5.73 -8.88
N GLY A 75 15.28 -5.43 -9.09
CA GLY A 75 16.25 -6.29 -9.74
C GLY A 75 16.34 -6.13 -11.27
N ASN A 76 15.57 -5.23 -11.87
CA ASN A 76 15.58 -4.92 -13.30
C ASN A 76 15.85 -3.43 -13.57
N VAL A 77 16.21 -3.11 -14.81
CA VAL A 77 16.43 -1.72 -15.25
C VAL A 77 15.12 -0.94 -15.13
N ALA A 78 15.22 0.27 -14.56
CA ALA A 78 14.11 1.17 -14.33
C ALA A 78 13.48 1.62 -15.65
N PRO A 79 12.14 1.68 -15.77
CA PRO A 79 11.48 2.25 -16.94
C PRO A 79 11.91 3.71 -17.16
N ASP A 80 12.65 3.95 -18.24
CA ASP A 80 13.11 5.28 -18.66
C ASP A 80 11.92 6.16 -19.09
N PHE A 81 12.03 7.45 -18.83
CA PHE A 81 11.04 8.47 -19.18
C PHE A 81 11.73 9.80 -19.47
N GLU A 82 11.12 10.60 -20.34
CA GLU A 82 11.39 12.03 -20.49
C GLU A 82 10.08 12.76 -20.17
N ALA A 83 10.13 13.75 -19.27
CA ALA A 83 8.96 14.52 -18.87
C ALA A 83 9.34 15.96 -18.47
N GLU A 84 8.35 16.84 -18.46
CA GLU A 84 8.49 18.21 -17.96
C GLU A 84 8.37 18.21 -16.43
N ALA A 85 9.13 19.10 -15.78
CA ALA A 85 9.20 19.23 -14.34
C ALA A 85 9.36 20.70 -13.92
N VAL A 86 9.04 21.00 -12.67
CA VAL A 86 9.34 22.29 -12.03
C VAL A 86 10.58 22.14 -11.15
N PHE A 87 11.56 23.04 -11.35
CA PHE A 87 12.75 23.17 -10.51
C PHE A 87 13.18 24.64 -10.49
N ASP A 88 13.60 25.18 -9.34
CA ASP A 88 13.89 26.61 -9.13
C ASP A 88 12.79 27.57 -9.67
N GLN A 89 11.53 27.12 -9.60
CA GLN A 89 10.34 27.78 -10.16
C GLN A 89 10.31 27.92 -11.71
N GLU A 90 11.28 27.34 -12.43
CA GLU A 90 11.31 27.24 -13.89
C GLU A 90 10.80 25.88 -14.40
N PHE A 91 10.41 25.84 -15.69
CA PHE A 91 10.04 24.59 -16.38
C PHE A 91 11.28 23.96 -17.04
N VAL A 92 11.68 22.80 -16.52
CA VAL A 92 12.82 22.02 -17.01
C VAL A 92 12.36 20.68 -17.58
N LYS A 93 13.20 20.07 -18.43
CA LYS A 93 13.00 18.67 -18.84
C LYS A 93 13.88 17.76 -18.01
N VAL A 94 13.28 16.67 -17.51
CA VAL A 94 13.97 15.62 -16.75
C VAL A 94 13.86 14.31 -17.53
N LYS A 95 15.00 13.66 -17.74
CA LYS A 95 15.07 12.33 -18.35
C LYS A 95 15.80 11.36 -17.43
N LEU A 96 15.20 10.21 -17.13
CA LEU A 96 15.76 9.29 -16.13
C LEU A 96 17.14 8.75 -16.53
N SER A 97 17.35 8.46 -17.83
CA SER A 97 18.66 8.04 -18.34
C SER A 97 19.82 8.98 -17.99
N ASP A 98 19.54 10.26 -17.75
CA ASP A 98 20.58 11.28 -17.65
C ASP A 98 21.27 11.26 -16.28
N TYR A 99 20.73 10.51 -15.31
CA TYR A 99 21.35 10.23 -14.02
C TYR A 99 22.20 8.95 -14.03
N ILE A 100 21.98 8.04 -14.99
CA ILE A 100 22.72 6.78 -15.13
C ILE A 100 24.21 7.07 -15.32
N GLY A 101 25.05 6.33 -14.61
CA GLY A 101 26.49 6.52 -14.50
C GLY A 101 26.93 7.70 -13.63
N LYS A 102 26.01 8.54 -13.14
CA LYS A 102 26.32 9.78 -12.39
C LYS A 102 25.87 9.74 -10.94
N LYS A 103 24.56 9.65 -10.68
CA LYS A 103 23.94 9.70 -9.34
C LYS A 103 23.06 8.45 -9.11
N TYR A 104 22.84 8.11 -7.85
CA TYR A 104 21.66 7.30 -7.47
C TYR A 104 20.40 8.15 -7.65
N VAL A 105 19.21 7.54 -7.82
CA VAL A 105 17.94 8.27 -7.90
C VAL A 105 16.92 7.70 -6.92
N ILE A 106 16.35 8.56 -6.07
CA ILE A 106 15.13 8.31 -5.32
C ILE A 106 13.96 8.85 -6.13
N LEU A 107 13.27 7.96 -6.85
CA LEU A 107 12.07 8.30 -7.61
C LEU A 107 10.84 8.01 -6.73
N PHE A 108 10.07 9.03 -6.35
CA PHE A 108 8.91 8.85 -5.50
C PHE A 108 7.65 9.48 -6.09
N PHE A 109 6.57 8.69 -6.08
CA PHE A 109 5.26 9.07 -6.58
C PHE A 109 4.37 9.56 -5.44
N TYR A 110 3.45 10.48 -5.73
CA TYR A 110 2.38 10.89 -4.83
C TYR A 110 1.07 11.09 -5.62
N PRO A 111 -0.11 10.94 -4.99
CA PRO A 111 -1.37 10.87 -5.73
C PRO A 111 -1.75 12.17 -6.46
N LEU A 112 -1.79 13.29 -5.74
CA LEU A 112 -2.24 14.60 -6.23
C LEU A 112 -1.61 15.75 -5.43
N ASP A 113 -1.43 16.89 -6.10
CA ASP A 113 -1.13 18.20 -5.53
C ASP A 113 -2.24 18.73 -4.61
N PHE A 114 -1.93 19.76 -3.81
CA PHE A 114 -2.86 20.46 -2.90
C PHE A 114 -3.63 19.53 -1.91
N THR A 115 -3.08 18.35 -1.62
CA THR A 115 -3.63 17.37 -0.65
C THR A 115 -2.89 17.41 0.70
N PHE A 116 -3.40 16.69 1.70
CA PHE A 116 -2.96 16.84 3.10
C PHE A 116 -1.64 16.13 3.46
N VAL A 117 -1.39 14.93 2.92
CA VAL A 117 -0.20 14.11 3.30
C VAL A 117 0.96 14.29 2.32
N CYS A 118 0.69 14.55 1.04
CA CYS A 118 1.73 14.77 0.04
C CYS A 118 2.74 15.89 0.40
N PRO A 119 2.33 17.10 0.86
CA PRO A 119 3.28 18.17 1.14
C PRO A 119 4.21 17.81 2.29
N THR A 120 3.75 17.05 3.30
CA THR A 120 4.61 16.65 4.43
C THR A 120 5.72 15.69 4.00
N GLU A 121 5.47 14.84 3.00
CA GLU A 121 6.51 13.99 2.40
C GLU A 121 7.49 14.80 1.54
N ILE A 122 6.95 15.67 0.66
CA ILE A 122 7.73 16.49 -0.28
C ILE A 122 8.65 17.45 0.48
N THR A 123 8.14 18.19 1.47
CA THR A 123 8.98 19.11 2.27
C THR A 123 9.99 18.35 3.12
N ALA A 124 9.64 17.17 3.67
CA ALA A 124 10.57 16.38 4.48
C ALA A 124 11.74 15.77 3.67
N PHE A 125 11.53 15.47 2.39
CA PHE A 125 12.64 15.15 1.47
C PHE A 125 13.44 16.41 1.09
N SER A 126 12.78 17.55 0.86
CA SER A 126 13.46 18.79 0.43
C SER A 126 14.35 19.36 1.53
N ASP A 127 13.85 19.46 2.75
CA ASP A 127 14.57 19.98 3.92
C ASP A 127 15.77 19.11 4.31
N ARG A 128 15.84 17.88 3.77
CA ARG A 128 16.93 16.91 3.97
C ARG A 128 17.67 16.57 2.68
N HIS A 129 17.41 17.24 1.56
CA HIS A 129 18.00 16.93 0.25
C HIS A 129 19.54 16.93 0.29
N ALA A 130 20.15 17.88 1.00
CA ALA A 130 21.59 17.92 1.23
C ALA A 130 22.17 16.65 1.90
N GLU A 131 21.38 15.88 2.67
CA GLU A 131 21.81 14.58 3.20
C GLU A 131 21.91 13.48 2.13
N PHE A 132 21.20 13.65 1.01
CA PHE A 132 21.17 12.74 -0.14
C PHE A 132 22.16 13.19 -1.22
N GLU A 133 22.28 14.49 -1.47
CA GLU A 133 23.31 15.04 -2.36
C GLU A 133 24.72 14.71 -1.86
N ALA A 134 24.98 14.83 -0.54
CA ALA A 134 26.25 14.46 0.08
C ALA A 134 26.62 12.97 -0.08
N ILE A 135 25.65 12.11 -0.42
CA ILE A 135 25.86 10.70 -0.80
C ILE A 135 25.52 10.46 -2.29
N ASN A 136 25.77 11.47 -3.13
CA ASN A 136 25.71 11.42 -4.59
C ASN A 136 24.38 10.84 -5.13
N THR A 137 23.27 11.31 -4.57
CA THR A 137 21.91 10.87 -4.89
C THR A 137 21.06 12.06 -5.29
N GLU A 138 20.17 11.87 -6.27
CA GLU A 138 19.12 12.83 -6.62
C GLU A 138 17.75 12.36 -6.12
N ILE A 139 16.85 13.32 -5.90
CA ILE A 139 15.44 13.06 -5.56
C ILE A 139 14.58 13.54 -6.74
N LEU A 140 13.58 12.74 -7.13
CA LEU A 140 12.57 13.11 -8.12
C LEU A 140 11.18 12.81 -7.55
N GLY A 141 10.39 13.86 -7.35
CA GLY A 141 8.97 13.73 -7.00
C GLY A 141 8.11 13.65 -8.26
N VAL A 142 7.08 12.80 -8.27
CA VAL A 142 6.18 12.60 -9.42
C VAL A 142 4.73 12.55 -8.99
N SER A 143 3.83 13.25 -9.69
CA SER A 143 2.39 12.99 -9.66
C SER A 143 1.80 13.05 -11.07
N VAL A 144 0.50 12.79 -11.18
CA VAL A 144 -0.27 12.89 -12.43
C VAL A 144 -0.71 14.32 -12.78
N ASP A 145 -0.29 15.31 -11.97
CA ASP A 145 -0.61 16.72 -12.16
C ASP A 145 0.32 17.37 -13.20
N SER A 146 -0.02 18.59 -13.63
CA SER A 146 0.75 19.34 -14.64
C SER A 146 1.77 20.29 -14.01
N VAL A 147 2.83 20.65 -14.75
CA VAL A 147 3.83 21.63 -14.29
C VAL A 147 3.25 22.98 -13.83
N PHE A 148 2.09 23.39 -14.34
CA PHE A 148 1.39 24.59 -13.89
C PHE A 148 0.80 24.45 -12.47
N SER A 149 0.39 23.23 -12.10
CA SER A 149 -0.08 22.90 -10.75
C SER A 149 1.10 22.83 -9.78
N HIS A 150 2.17 22.12 -10.16
CA HIS A 150 3.44 22.08 -9.42
C HIS A 150 3.96 23.49 -9.11
N LEU A 151 4.01 24.38 -10.11
CA LEU A 151 4.49 25.75 -9.94
C LEU A 151 3.60 26.57 -8.99
N ALA A 152 2.28 26.48 -9.13
CA ALA A 152 1.36 27.16 -8.22
C ALA A 152 1.46 26.63 -6.77
N TRP A 153 1.76 25.34 -6.59
CA TRP A 153 1.88 24.72 -5.27
C TRP A 153 3.24 25.01 -4.59
N VAL A 154 4.32 25.11 -5.37
CA VAL A 154 5.63 25.65 -4.96
C VAL A 154 5.51 27.12 -4.55
N GLN A 155 4.80 27.93 -5.33
CA GLN A 155 4.52 29.35 -4.99
C GLN A 155 3.56 29.54 -3.80
N THR A 156 2.96 28.45 -3.28
CA THR A 156 2.09 28.52 -2.10
C THR A 156 2.90 28.31 -0.82
N ASP A 157 2.68 29.16 0.17
CA ASP A 157 3.28 29.07 1.52
C ASP A 157 3.02 27.71 2.19
N ARG A 158 4.06 27.12 2.81
CA ARG A 158 3.93 25.88 3.61
C ARG A 158 2.89 26.00 4.73
N LYS A 159 2.72 27.20 5.30
CA LYS A 159 1.70 27.51 6.33
C LYS A 159 0.27 27.40 5.80
N SER A 160 0.08 27.51 4.49
CA SER A 160 -1.20 27.45 3.79
C SER A 160 -1.46 26.10 3.11
N GLY A 161 -0.64 25.07 3.43
CA GLY A 161 -0.69 23.76 2.77
C GLY A 161 0.08 23.68 1.44
N GLY A 162 0.87 24.71 1.12
CA GLY A 162 1.79 24.71 -0.02
C GLY A 162 3.12 24.01 0.26
N LEU A 163 4.05 24.14 -0.68
CA LEU A 163 5.37 23.53 -0.60
C LEU A 163 6.48 24.55 -0.28
N GLY A 164 6.33 25.81 -0.68
CA GLY A 164 7.47 26.73 -0.78
C GLY A 164 8.55 26.22 -1.75
N ASP A 165 9.73 26.82 -1.69
CA ASP A 165 10.87 26.41 -2.51
C ASP A 165 11.31 24.95 -2.22
N LEU A 166 11.73 24.26 -3.27
CA LEU A 166 12.16 22.86 -3.25
C LEU A 166 13.57 22.70 -3.81
N ASN A 167 14.36 21.86 -3.15
CA ASN A 167 15.74 21.56 -3.53
C ASN A 167 15.87 20.49 -4.63
N TYR A 168 14.76 20.04 -5.25
CA TYR A 168 14.77 19.02 -6.29
C TYR A 168 13.54 19.09 -7.23
N PRO A 169 13.57 18.48 -8.43
CA PRO A 169 12.49 18.60 -9.42
C PRO A 169 11.18 17.87 -9.05
N LEU A 170 10.05 18.52 -9.34
CA LEU A 170 8.71 17.90 -9.39
C LEU A 170 8.30 17.60 -10.84
N VAL A 171 8.26 16.32 -11.20
CA VAL A 171 7.93 15.81 -12.53
C VAL A 171 6.41 15.67 -12.73
N SER A 172 5.92 16.01 -13.92
CA SER A 172 4.50 16.01 -14.27
C SER A 172 4.14 14.84 -15.21
N ASP A 173 3.46 13.80 -14.70
CA ASP A 173 3.01 12.61 -15.44
C ASP A 173 1.54 12.73 -15.88
N VAL A 174 1.20 13.83 -16.56
CA VAL A 174 -0.16 14.12 -17.07
C VAL A 174 -0.71 13.00 -17.96
N THR A 175 0.16 12.31 -18.70
CA THR A 175 -0.18 11.14 -19.53
C THR A 175 -0.39 9.85 -18.73
N LYS A 176 -0.04 9.85 -17.43
CA LYS A 176 -0.13 8.73 -16.49
C LYS A 176 0.70 7.51 -16.90
N SER A 177 1.66 7.72 -17.80
CA SER A 177 2.47 6.68 -18.43
C SER A 177 3.61 6.24 -17.52
N ILE A 178 4.18 7.15 -16.73
CA ILE A 178 5.26 6.85 -15.78
C ILE A 178 4.67 6.10 -14.58
N SER A 179 3.58 6.61 -14.00
CA SER A 179 2.83 5.95 -12.91
C SER A 179 2.36 4.54 -13.30
N LYS A 180 2.05 4.33 -14.59
CA LYS A 180 1.69 3.02 -15.14
C LYS A 180 2.89 2.09 -15.33
N SER A 181 4.02 2.57 -15.87
CA SER A 181 5.22 1.72 -16.08
C SER A 181 5.87 1.30 -14.76
N TYR A 182 5.77 2.14 -13.71
CA TYR A 182 6.18 1.80 -12.35
C TYR A 182 5.10 1.04 -11.54
N GLY A 183 3.96 0.69 -12.15
CA GLY A 183 2.93 -0.14 -11.52
C GLY A 183 2.21 0.48 -10.31
N VAL A 184 2.29 1.81 -10.14
CA VAL A 184 1.73 2.54 -8.99
C VAL A 184 0.41 3.26 -9.30
N LEU A 185 0.03 3.39 -10.58
CA LEU A 185 -1.22 4.00 -11.00
C LEU A 185 -2.44 3.17 -10.55
N ILE A 186 -3.35 3.77 -9.78
CA ILE A 186 -4.70 3.24 -9.54
C ILE A 186 -5.55 3.57 -10.77
N PRO A 187 -5.96 2.60 -11.60
CA PRO A 187 -6.65 2.89 -12.87
C PRO A 187 -8.01 3.56 -12.64
N ASP A 188 -8.74 3.13 -11.61
CA ASP A 188 -10.13 3.56 -11.33
C ASP A 188 -10.21 5.01 -10.80
N GLN A 189 -9.12 5.49 -10.18
CA GLN A 189 -9.02 6.85 -9.63
C GLN A 189 -8.13 7.76 -10.50
N GLY A 190 -7.28 7.17 -11.35
CA GLY A 190 -6.34 7.90 -12.18
C GLY A 190 -5.22 8.62 -11.43
N VAL A 191 -4.85 8.16 -10.21
CA VAL A 191 -3.81 8.75 -9.36
C VAL A 191 -2.76 7.70 -8.97
N ALA A 192 -1.56 8.13 -8.60
CA ALA A 192 -0.51 7.21 -8.14
C ALA A 192 -0.64 6.86 -6.65
N LEU A 193 -0.32 5.61 -6.30
CA LEU A 193 -0.01 5.21 -4.93
C LEU A 193 1.26 5.92 -4.42
N ARG A 194 1.51 5.87 -3.10
CA ARG A 194 2.74 6.39 -2.49
C ARG A 194 3.91 5.40 -2.70
N GLY A 195 4.22 5.14 -3.96
CA GLY A 195 5.37 4.35 -4.40
C GLY A 195 6.67 5.13 -4.31
N LEU A 196 7.72 4.51 -3.82
CA LEU A 196 9.08 5.03 -3.81
C LEU A 196 10.02 3.94 -4.32
N PHE A 197 10.94 4.30 -5.19
CA PHE A 197 11.93 3.42 -5.79
C PHE A 197 13.32 4.00 -5.58
N ILE A 198 14.29 3.16 -5.21
CA ILE A 198 15.70 3.53 -5.17
C ILE A 198 16.37 2.87 -6.36
N ILE A 199 16.97 3.69 -7.22
CA ILE A 199 17.61 3.30 -8.47
C ILE A 199 19.11 3.54 -8.32
N ASP A 200 19.92 2.57 -8.73
CA ASP A 200 21.39 2.67 -8.70
C ASP A 200 21.97 3.42 -9.90
N LYS A 201 23.31 3.57 -9.91
CA LYS A 201 24.03 4.25 -11.00
C LYS A 201 23.95 3.46 -12.31
N GLU A 202 23.70 2.16 -12.23
CA GLU A 202 23.53 1.25 -13.36
C GLU A 202 22.11 1.34 -13.97
N GLY A 203 21.21 2.09 -13.32
CA GLY A 203 19.83 2.29 -13.73
C GLY A 203 18.89 1.17 -13.27
N VAL A 204 19.32 0.30 -12.34
CA VAL A 204 18.55 -0.83 -11.82
C VAL A 204 17.78 -0.42 -10.57
N ILE A 205 16.51 -0.82 -10.48
CA ILE A 205 15.69 -0.61 -9.28
C ILE A 205 16.15 -1.61 -8.21
N GLN A 206 16.71 -1.11 -7.11
CA GLN A 206 17.26 -1.94 -6.02
C GLN A 206 16.29 -2.06 -4.83
N HIS A 207 15.37 -1.10 -4.67
CA HIS A 207 14.37 -1.11 -3.60
C HIS A 207 13.04 -0.54 -4.08
N SER A 208 11.94 -1.00 -3.47
CA SER A 208 10.61 -0.41 -3.63
C SER A 208 9.85 -0.38 -2.31
N THR A 209 9.09 0.68 -2.08
CA THR A 209 8.13 0.83 -0.98
C THR A 209 6.86 1.44 -1.52
N ILE A 210 5.73 0.75 -1.41
CA ILE A 210 4.44 1.21 -1.95
C ILE A 210 3.44 1.30 -0.81
N ASN A 211 3.20 2.53 -0.34
CA ASN A 211 2.20 2.82 0.69
C ASN A 211 0.82 3.12 0.07
N ASN A 212 -0.24 2.76 0.80
CA ASN A 212 -1.59 3.21 0.49
C ASN A 212 -1.75 4.72 0.82
N LEU A 213 -2.73 5.39 0.19
CA LEU A 213 -2.84 6.86 0.10
C LEU A 213 -2.83 7.60 1.45
N ALA A 214 -3.27 6.95 2.53
CA ALA A 214 -3.34 7.53 3.88
C ALA A 214 -2.04 7.39 4.72
N ILE A 215 -1.03 6.64 4.25
CA ILE A 215 0.15 6.29 5.06
C ILE A 215 1.41 6.96 4.47
N GLY A 216 1.92 7.99 5.14
CA GLY A 216 3.19 8.64 4.76
C GLY A 216 4.40 7.70 4.88
N ARG A 217 5.43 7.97 4.07
CA ARG A 217 6.71 7.25 4.04
C ARG A 217 7.70 7.79 5.08
N SER A 218 8.81 7.07 5.28
CA SER A 218 9.91 7.48 6.15
C SER A 218 11.15 7.88 5.34
N VAL A 219 11.58 9.13 5.48
CA VAL A 219 12.83 9.64 4.88
C VAL A 219 14.05 8.92 5.49
N ASP A 220 14.02 8.61 6.80
CA ASP A 220 15.11 7.90 7.47
C ASP A 220 15.28 6.46 6.99
N GLU A 221 14.18 5.74 6.71
CA GLU A 221 14.27 4.37 6.20
C GLU A 221 14.69 4.35 4.72
N THR A 222 14.29 5.37 3.95
CA THR A 222 14.79 5.60 2.59
C THR A 222 16.30 5.82 2.62
N LYS A 223 16.79 6.72 3.49
CA LYS A 223 18.23 6.97 3.67
C LYS A 223 18.99 5.73 4.15
N ARG A 224 18.47 5.02 5.15
CA ARG A 224 19.08 3.77 5.68
C ARG A 224 19.23 2.72 4.58
N THR A 225 18.22 2.55 3.74
CA THR A 225 18.22 1.56 2.66
C THR A 225 19.17 1.95 1.52
N LEU A 226 19.19 3.23 1.14
CA LEU A 226 20.17 3.78 0.20
C LEU A 226 21.62 3.59 0.69
N GLN A 227 21.91 3.88 1.96
CA GLN A 227 23.24 3.68 2.54
C GLN A 227 23.62 2.19 2.61
N ALA A 228 22.67 1.28 2.79
CA ALA A 228 22.90 -0.15 2.74
C ALA A 228 23.21 -0.64 1.32
N LEU A 229 22.51 -0.12 0.31
CA LEU A 229 22.80 -0.37 -1.11
C LEU A 229 24.22 0.09 -1.47
N GLN A 230 24.55 1.34 -1.15
CA GLN A 230 25.87 1.93 -1.39
C GLN A 230 26.98 1.08 -0.74
N TYR A 231 26.80 0.68 0.53
CA TYR A 231 27.75 -0.15 1.24
C TYR A 231 27.99 -1.52 0.56
N VAL A 232 26.94 -2.16 0.04
CA VAL A 232 27.05 -3.47 -0.64
C VAL A 232 27.67 -3.32 -2.04
N GLN A 233 27.39 -2.24 -2.78
CA GLN A 233 28.05 -1.97 -4.05
C GLN A 233 29.54 -1.61 -3.88
N GLU A 234 29.90 -0.92 -2.80
CA GLU A 234 31.31 -0.64 -2.43
C GLU A 234 32.04 -1.86 -1.86
N ASN A 235 31.31 -2.82 -1.27
CA ASN A 235 31.86 -4.04 -0.66
C ASN A 235 31.15 -5.30 -1.19
N PRO A 236 31.38 -5.73 -2.46
CA PRO A 236 30.62 -6.82 -3.10
C PRO A 236 30.68 -8.19 -2.42
N ASP A 237 31.67 -8.38 -1.54
CA ASP A 237 31.88 -9.55 -0.70
C ASP A 237 30.95 -9.61 0.53
N GLU A 238 30.13 -8.58 0.78
CA GLU A 238 29.41 -8.37 2.04
C GLU A 238 27.93 -8.01 1.85
N VAL A 239 27.11 -8.36 2.83
CA VAL A 239 25.67 -8.09 2.86
C VAL A 239 25.24 -7.47 4.18
N CYS A 240 24.26 -6.56 4.12
CA CYS A 240 23.72 -5.87 5.29
C CYS A 240 22.66 -6.75 6.01
N PRO A 241 22.78 -7.00 7.33
CA PRO A 241 21.73 -7.69 8.10
C PRO A 241 20.47 -6.83 8.29
N ALA A 242 19.39 -7.46 8.78
CA ALA A 242 18.15 -6.78 9.08
C ALA A 242 18.34 -5.64 10.08
N GLY A 243 17.83 -4.45 9.75
CA GLY A 243 17.95 -3.24 10.57
C GLY A 243 19.28 -2.49 10.49
N TRP A 244 20.26 -2.99 9.71
CA TRP A 244 21.62 -2.43 9.61
C TRP A 244 21.65 -0.91 9.37
N LYS A 245 22.61 -0.26 10.02
CA LYS A 245 22.98 1.15 9.84
C LYS A 245 24.49 1.31 9.62
N PRO A 246 24.96 2.42 9.01
CA PRO A 246 26.39 2.68 8.85
C PRO A 246 27.17 2.57 10.17
N GLY A 247 28.27 1.83 10.13
CA GLY A 247 29.09 1.50 11.31
C GLY A 247 28.66 0.24 12.07
N GLU A 248 27.51 -0.36 11.75
CA GLU A 248 27.15 -1.69 12.23
C GLU A 248 27.78 -2.79 11.36
N LYS A 249 27.88 -4.00 11.93
CA LYS A 249 28.56 -5.12 11.26
C LYS A 249 27.72 -5.69 10.11
N SER A 250 28.36 -5.80 8.97
CA SER A 250 27.99 -6.60 7.81
C SER A 250 28.19 -8.10 8.05
N MET A 251 27.87 -8.92 7.04
CA MET A 251 28.13 -10.35 7.01
C MET A 251 28.64 -10.76 5.62
N LYS A 252 29.53 -11.75 5.51
CA LYS A 252 29.89 -12.33 4.19
C LYS A 252 28.93 -13.46 3.80
N PRO A 253 28.43 -13.54 2.55
CA PRO A 253 27.41 -14.50 2.11
C PRO A 253 27.96 -15.92 1.83
N ASP A 254 28.92 -16.37 2.62
CA ASP A 254 29.54 -17.70 2.55
C ASP A 254 28.95 -18.65 3.62
N PRO A 255 28.52 -19.89 3.28
CA PRO A 255 28.12 -20.92 4.24
C PRO A 255 29.15 -21.27 5.34
N LYS A 256 30.43 -20.91 5.21
CA LYS A 256 31.39 -20.87 6.33
C LYS A 256 31.33 -19.54 7.08
N GLY A 257 31.67 -18.41 6.44
CA GLY A 257 31.78 -17.10 7.10
C GLY A 257 30.51 -16.59 7.80
N SER A 258 29.33 -16.98 7.31
CA SER A 258 28.03 -16.66 7.92
C SER A 258 27.86 -17.22 9.35
N LYS A 259 28.61 -18.25 9.76
CA LYS A 259 28.48 -18.87 11.09
C LYS A 259 28.93 -17.95 12.21
N ASP A 260 29.99 -17.18 11.98
CA ASP A 260 30.54 -16.23 12.96
C ASP A 260 29.56 -15.06 13.18
N SER A 261 28.89 -14.63 12.10
CA SER A 261 27.83 -13.62 12.13
C SER A 261 26.59 -14.09 12.92
N HIS A 262 26.17 -15.34 12.75
CA HIS A 262 25.06 -15.93 13.50
C HIS A 262 25.33 -16.03 15.01
N GLN A 263 26.59 -16.24 15.42
CA GLN A 263 26.96 -16.15 16.84
C GLN A 263 26.87 -14.72 17.37
N LEU A 264 27.23 -13.71 16.56
CA LEU A 264 27.24 -12.31 17.00
C LEU A 264 25.85 -11.73 17.27
N ASN A 265 24.86 -12.02 16.43
CA ASN A 265 23.47 -11.59 16.66
C ASN A 265 22.92 -12.13 18.00
N LYS A 266 23.41 -13.31 18.43
CA LYS A 266 23.10 -13.93 19.72
C LYS A 266 23.75 -13.23 20.93
N LEU A 267 24.77 -12.39 20.72
CA LEU A 267 25.37 -11.52 21.75
C LEU A 267 24.78 -10.10 21.73
N GLN A 268 24.47 -9.54 20.56
CA GLN A 268 23.85 -8.20 20.48
C GLN A 268 22.45 -8.17 21.10
N THR A 269 21.68 -9.25 20.93
CA THR A 269 20.38 -9.47 21.62
C THR A 269 20.48 -9.65 23.14
N LEU A 270 21.69 -9.78 23.70
CA LEU A 270 21.94 -9.92 25.14
C LEU A 270 22.57 -8.67 25.78
N LYS A 271 22.68 -7.54 25.08
CA LYS A 271 23.07 -6.27 25.69
C LYS A 271 21.91 -5.71 26.53
N PRO A 272 22.03 -5.57 27.86
CA PRO A 272 20.95 -5.02 28.68
C PRO A 272 20.76 -3.53 28.36
N VAL A 273 19.51 -3.13 28.13
CA VAL A 273 19.13 -1.72 27.99
C VAL A 273 19.46 -0.99 29.29
N LYS A 274 20.33 0.02 29.25
CA LYS A 274 20.58 0.92 30.38
C LYS A 274 19.36 1.84 30.56
N CYS A 275 18.34 1.36 31.27
CA CYS A 275 17.25 2.19 31.76
C CYS A 275 17.81 3.16 32.82
N GLY A 276 18.01 4.42 32.43
CA GLY A 276 18.62 5.45 33.28
C GLY A 276 17.59 6.27 34.05
N LEU A 277 17.04 5.73 35.14
CA LEU A 277 16.33 6.53 36.14
C LEU A 277 16.72 6.10 37.57
N LEU A 278 17.09 7.07 38.40
CA LEU A 278 17.44 6.84 39.80
C LEU A 278 16.19 6.87 40.70
N GLN A 279 15.82 5.73 41.26
CA GLN A 279 15.19 5.67 42.58
C GLN A 279 15.89 4.61 43.45
N GLN A 280 15.92 4.85 44.76
CA GLN A 280 16.88 4.21 45.66
C GLN A 280 16.32 2.93 46.30
N TRP A 281 17.11 1.85 46.28
CA TRP A 281 16.80 0.60 46.98
C TRP A 281 17.71 0.42 48.22
N PRO A 282 17.18 0.10 49.42
CA PRO A 282 18.01 -0.06 50.62
C PRO A 282 18.95 -1.28 50.56
N LYS A 283 20.06 -1.19 51.31
CA LYS A 283 21.18 -2.15 51.31
C LYS A 283 20.80 -3.56 51.81
N PRO A 284 21.45 -4.63 51.32
CA PRO A 284 21.05 -6.01 51.60
C PRO A 284 21.37 -6.49 53.02
N ARG A 285 20.51 -7.37 53.56
CA ARG A 285 20.81 -8.20 54.74
C ARG A 285 21.48 -9.53 54.34
N LYS A 286 22.07 -10.22 55.31
CA LYS A 286 23.08 -11.28 55.12
C LYS A 286 22.53 -12.56 54.47
N ARG A 287 23.39 -13.24 53.70
CA ARG A 287 23.20 -14.60 53.16
C ARG A 287 22.82 -15.60 54.27
N THR A 288 21.82 -16.43 54.01
CA THR A 288 21.73 -17.82 54.48
C THR A 288 22.02 -18.76 53.29
N ARG A 289 22.51 -19.98 53.56
CA ARG A 289 22.75 -20.99 52.52
C ARG A 289 21.47 -21.79 52.27
N MET A 290 21.09 -21.98 51.00
CA MET A 290 20.12 -23.01 50.61
C MET A 290 20.84 -24.34 50.32
N PRO A 291 20.18 -25.49 50.52
CA PRO A 291 20.73 -26.81 50.17
C PRO A 291 20.78 -27.02 48.65
N PRO A 292 21.59 -28.00 48.15
CA PRO A 292 21.65 -28.33 46.72
C PRO A 292 20.35 -28.98 46.22
N PRO A 293 20.04 -28.85 44.91
CA PRO A 293 18.87 -29.49 44.30
C PRO A 293 19.04 -31.02 44.16
N PRO A 294 17.94 -31.80 44.13
CA PRO A 294 17.98 -33.24 43.86
C PRO A 294 18.33 -33.55 42.39
N PRO A 295 18.79 -34.78 42.08
CA PRO A 295 19.08 -35.21 40.71
C PRO A 295 17.83 -35.26 39.82
N PRO A 296 17.98 -35.15 38.48
CA PRO A 296 16.85 -35.03 37.56
C PRO A 296 16.07 -36.34 37.39
N THR A 297 14.84 -36.37 37.88
CA THR A 297 13.89 -37.46 37.61
C THR A 297 13.52 -37.53 36.13
N THR A 298 13.56 -38.71 35.53
CA THR A 298 13.33 -38.94 34.09
C THR A 298 11.84 -38.88 33.70
N CYS A 299 11.24 -37.69 33.78
CA CYS A 299 9.92 -37.44 33.19
C CYS A 299 9.97 -37.66 31.67
N ARG A 300 9.38 -38.76 31.19
CA ARG A 300 8.98 -38.93 29.79
C ARG A 300 7.87 -37.92 29.45
N THR A 301 8.26 -36.70 29.09
CA THR A 301 7.35 -35.72 28.49
C THR A 301 6.84 -36.26 27.15
N ARG A 302 5.62 -36.78 27.17
CA ARG A 302 4.90 -37.17 25.95
C ARG A 302 4.66 -35.89 25.14
N VAL A 303 5.48 -35.66 24.11
CA VAL A 303 5.34 -34.51 23.22
C VAL A 303 3.94 -34.53 22.61
N ARG A 304 3.06 -33.66 23.10
CA ARG A 304 1.90 -33.24 22.32
C ARG A 304 2.46 -32.40 21.17
N PRO A 305 2.06 -32.64 19.90
CA PRO A 305 2.43 -31.74 18.83
C PRO A 305 1.88 -30.35 19.17
N VAL A 306 2.71 -29.32 19.04
CA VAL A 306 2.23 -27.95 19.01
C VAL A 306 1.38 -27.85 17.75
N SER A 307 0.06 -27.64 17.90
CA SER A 307 -0.79 -27.38 16.75
C SER A 307 -0.24 -26.18 16.00
N ALA A 308 -0.13 -26.27 14.68
CA ALA A 308 0.17 -25.11 13.87
C ALA A 308 -0.86 -24.02 14.20
N ALA A 309 -0.40 -22.78 14.37
CA ALA A 309 -1.29 -21.63 14.38
C ALA A 309 -2.01 -21.62 13.03
N ALA A 310 -3.33 -21.82 13.05
CA ALA A 310 -4.10 -21.87 11.83
C ALA A 310 -4.04 -20.51 11.13
N LEU A 311 -3.82 -20.53 9.81
CA LEU A 311 -4.26 -19.42 8.97
C LEU A 311 -5.75 -19.17 9.28
N PRO A 312 -6.21 -17.91 9.38
CA PRO A 312 -7.61 -17.62 9.60
C PRO A 312 -8.43 -18.31 8.50
N GLN A 313 -9.21 -19.31 8.90
CA GLN A 313 -10.13 -19.99 7.98
C GLN A 313 -11.15 -18.95 7.51
N PRO A 314 -11.61 -19.00 6.25
CA PRO A 314 -12.80 -18.25 5.84
C PRO A 314 -13.96 -18.69 6.73
N GLN A 315 -14.33 -17.87 7.71
CA GLN A 315 -15.48 -18.13 8.56
C GLN A 315 -16.70 -18.20 7.64
N GLN A 316 -17.49 -19.27 7.76
CA GLN A 316 -18.68 -19.41 6.93
C GLN A 316 -19.69 -18.31 7.31
N PRO A 317 -20.42 -17.75 6.32
CA PRO A 317 -21.53 -16.86 6.63
C PRO A 317 -22.54 -17.62 7.49
N LEU A 318 -23.08 -16.94 8.51
CA LEU A 318 -24.09 -17.49 9.39
C LEU A 318 -25.48 -17.03 8.92
N ASP A 319 -26.48 -17.91 9.05
CA ASP A 319 -27.88 -17.60 8.77
C ASP A 319 -28.42 -16.55 9.77
N LEU A 320 -29.35 -15.70 9.35
CA LEU A 320 -29.90 -14.65 10.22
C LEU A 320 -30.83 -15.22 11.31
N THR A 321 -30.24 -15.50 12.47
CA THR A 321 -30.95 -15.92 13.69
C THR A 321 -30.50 -15.09 14.90
N GLU A 322 -31.37 -14.98 15.90
CA GLU A 322 -31.09 -14.20 17.12
C GLU A 322 -29.82 -14.71 17.84
N ASP A 323 -29.65 -16.02 17.96
CA ASP A 323 -28.46 -16.64 18.55
C ASP A 323 -27.19 -16.37 17.73
N ASN A 324 -27.25 -16.41 16.39
CA ASN A 324 -26.10 -16.09 15.54
C ASN A 324 -25.71 -14.61 15.66
N VAL A 325 -26.67 -13.68 15.73
CA VAL A 325 -26.39 -12.25 15.94
C VAL A 325 -25.79 -12.01 17.32
N ARG A 326 -26.33 -12.64 18.38
CA ARG A 326 -25.77 -12.62 19.74
C ARG A 326 -24.34 -13.18 19.77
N HIS A 327 -24.06 -14.25 19.03
CA HIS A 327 -22.73 -14.85 18.93
C HIS A 327 -21.73 -13.94 18.20
N VAL A 328 -22.11 -13.37 17.05
CA VAL A 328 -21.27 -12.43 16.28
C VAL A 328 -20.99 -11.15 17.07
N LEU A 329 -21.95 -10.64 17.85
CA LEU A 329 -21.70 -9.53 18.77
C LEU A 329 -20.69 -9.88 19.87
N ALA A 330 -20.64 -11.14 20.31
CA ALA A 330 -19.63 -11.61 21.27
C ALA A 330 -18.24 -11.79 20.61
N GLU A 331 -18.14 -12.33 19.39
CA GLU A 331 -16.90 -12.36 18.61
C GLU A 331 -16.36 -10.92 18.38
N ALA A 332 -17.25 -10.00 18.00
CA ALA A 332 -16.91 -8.60 17.75
C ALA A 332 -16.29 -7.90 18.98
N ARG A 333 -16.73 -8.21 20.20
CA ARG A 333 -16.11 -7.66 21.44
C ARG A 333 -14.64 -8.11 21.60
N VAL A 334 -14.29 -9.30 21.13
CA VAL A 334 -12.92 -9.85 21.24
C VAL A 334 -12.02 -9.32 20.13
N GLU A 335 -12.47 -9.37 18.87
CA GLU A 335 -11.67 -8.92 17.72
C GLU A 335 -11.54 -7.39 17.67
N LEU A 336 -12.59 -6.66 18.04
CA LEU A 336 -12.59 -5.20 18.17
C LEU A 336 -12.28 -4.77 19.62
N SER A 337 -11.50 -5.54 20.36
CA SER A 337 -11.16 -5.28 21.79
C SER A 337 -10.61 -3.87 22.06
N GLN A 338 -9.98 -3.22 21.08
CA GLN A 338 -9.58 -1.80 21.17
C GLN A 338 -10.76 -0.80 21.33
N LEU A 339 -12.00 -1.21 21.03
CA LEU A 339 -13.21 -0.42 21.29
C LEU A 339 -13.73 -0.58 22.74
N PHE A 340 -13.34 -1.65 23.41
CA PHE A 340 -13.96 -2.19 24.64
C PHE A 340 -12.93 -2.53 25.74
N ASP A 341 -11.81 -1.81 25.79
CA ASP A 341 -10.68 -2.14 26.67
C ASP A 341 -10.98 -1.87 28.17
N ASP A 342 -11.33 -2.94 28.90
CA ASP A 342 -11.58 -2.93 30.34
C ASP A 342 -10.41 -2.37 31.18
N SER A 343 -9.16 -2.37 30.66
CA SER A 343 -7.96 -2.05 31.45
C SER A 343 -7.89 -0.60 31.96
N VAL A 344 -8.71 0.30 31.38
CA VAL A 344 -8.84 1.71 31.79
C VAL A 344 -10.17 2.00 32.51
N GLY A 345 -10.92 0.95 32.89
CA GLY A 345 -12.24 1.08 33.53
C GLY A 345 -13.37 1.46 32.56
N ILE A 346 -13.23 1.09 31.29
CA ILE A 346 -14.20 1.36 30.21
C ILE A 346 -15.11 0.15 30.04
N THR A 347 -16.33 0.22 30.59
CA THR A 347 -17.25 -0.93 30.72
C THR A 347 -18.31 -0.99 29.62
N GLY A 348 -17.88 -0.90 28.36
CA GLY A 348 -18.78 -0.85 27.19
C GLY A 348 -19.45 -2.18 26.89
N GLN A 349 -20.79 -2.20 26.85
CA GLN A 349 -21.59 -3.38 26.51
C GLN A 349 -22.48 -3.10 25.30
N VAL A 350 -22.57 -4.07 24.39
CA VAL A 350 -23.41 -3.99 23.19
C VAL A 350 -24.23 -5.26 23.04
N ASP A 351 -25.53 -5.14 23.30
CA ASP A 351 -26.45 -6.27 23.30
C ASP A 351 -27.43 -6.15 22.12
N LEU A 352 -28.01 -7.26 21.69
CA LEU A 352 -29.11 -7.27 20.73
C LEU A 352 -30.40 -6.80 21.45
N ALA A 353 -31.10 -5.82 20.87
CA ALA A 353 -32.39 -5.33 21.38
C ALA A 353 -33.56 -5.98 20.63
N GLU A 354 -33.53 -5.94 19.29
CA GLU A 354 -34.60 -6.42 18.42
C GLU A 354 -34.03 -6.92 17.08
N LEU A 355 -34.69 -7.90 16.49
CA LEU A 355 -34.40 -8.45 15.16
C LEU A 355 -35.72 -8.48 14.38
N ASP A 356 -35.88 -7.58 13.41
CA ASP A 356 -37.09 -7.47 12.58
C ASP A 356 -36.72 -7.73 11.11
N GLY A 357 -36.95 -8.96 10.65
CA GLY A 357 -36.50 -9.41 9.33
C GLY A 357 -35.00 -9.15 9.12
N PRO A 358 -34.58 -8.42 8.06
CA PRO A 358 -33.17 -8.11 7.79
C PRO A 358 -32.62 -6.90 8.57
N PHE A 359 -33.39 -6.33 9.51
CA PHE A 359 -33.00 -5.17 10.32
C PHE A 359 -32.62 -5.60 11.74
N VAL A 360 -31.46 -5.13 12.22
CA VAL A 360 -30.94 -5.46 13.55
C VAL A 360 -30.86 -4.20 14.40
N LYS A 361 -31.52 -4.16 15.56
CA LYS A 361 -31.38 -3.06 16.53
C LYS A 361 -30.48 -3.49 17.68
N ILE A 362 -29.43 -2.73 17.94
CA ILE A 362 -28.50 -2.95 19.06
C ILE A 362 -28.70 -1.93 20.17
N SER A 363 -28.40 -2.34 21.41
CA SER A 363 -28.46 -1.52 22.62
C SER A 363 -27.05 -1.26 23.12
N LEU A 364 -26.65 0.01 23.21
CA LEU A 364 -25.34 0.44 23.73
C LEU A 364 -25.44 0.86 25.20
N LYS A 365 -24.60 0.26 26.05
CA LYS A 365 -24.57 0.53 27.50
C LYS A 365 -23.15 0.79 27.97
N GLY A 366 -23.01 1.61 29.02
CA GLY A 366 -21.71 1.95 29.61
C GLY A 366 -20.88 2.91 28.76
N ARG A 367 -19.56 2.78 28.88
CA ARG A 367 -18.56 3.71 28.34
C ARG A 367 -17.80 3.07 27.19
N PHE A 368 -17.47 3.86 26.17
CA PHE A 368 -16.66 3.44 25.03
C PHE A 368 -15.53 4.43 24.79
N TRP A 369 -14.40 3.97 24.25
CA TRP A 369 -13.25 4.85 23.97
C TRP A 369 -13.43 5.69 22.68
N HIS A 370 -14.39 5.31 21.84
CA HIS A 370 -14.79 6.02 20.63
C HIS A 370 -16.22 6.53 20.73
N LYS A 371 -16.55 7.57 19.95
CA LYS A 371 -17.92 8.07 19.76
C LYS A 371 -18.90 6.93 19.49
N ARG A 372 -20.05 6.92 20.14
CA ARG A 372 -21.02 5.81 20.06
C ARG A 372 -21.49 5.54 18.63
N SER A 373 -21.66 6.58 17.81
CA SER A 373 -21.93 6.47 16.36
C SER A 373 -20.83 5.72 15.57
N THR A 374 -19.56 5.86 15.95
CA THR A 374 -18.44 5.12 15.34
C THR A 374 -18.42 3.66 15.78
N VAL A 375 -18.88 3.37 17.01
CA VAL A 375 -19.04 1.98 17.50
C VAL A 375 -20.15 1.27 16.71
N VAL A 376 -21.33 1.89 16.55
CA VAL A 376 -22.43 1.36 15.71
C VAL A 376 -21.94 1.09 14.28
N ALA A 377 -21.30 2.07 13.62
CA ALA A 377 -20.84 1.92 12.25
C ALA A 377 -19.80 0.78 12.07
N ARG A 378 -18.92 0.56 13.04
CA ARG A 378 -17.95 -0.56 13.00
C ARG A 378 -18.63 -1.91 13.22
N LEU A 379 -19.55 -2.00 14.19
CA LEU A 379 -20.29 -3.22 14.48
C LEU A 379 -21.26 -3.60 13.34
N GLY A 380 -21.94 -2.63 12.73
CA GLY A 380 -22.80 -2.85 11.57
C GLY A 380 -22.03 -3.42 10.38
N ASN A 381 -20.83 -2.91 10.10
CA ASN A 381 -19.95 -3.47 9.07
C ASN A 381 -19.47 -4.89 9.41
N TYR A 382 -19.14 -5.17 10.68
CA TYR A 382 -18.72 -6.51 11.14
C TYR A 382 -19.86 -7.53 11.05
N LEU A 383 -21.06 -7.17 11.52
CA LEU A 383 -22.28 -7.97 11.40
C LEU A 383 -22.59 -8.32 9.94
N LYS A 384 -22.56 -7.33 9.04
CA LYS A 384 -22.79 -7.53 7.59
C LYS A 384 -21.74 -8.41 6.91
N GLN A 385 -20.52 -8.48 7.44
CA GLN A 385 -19.47 -9.39 6.95
C GLN A 385 -19.67 -10.84 7.42
N ARG A 386 -20.26 -11.05 8.60
CA ARG A 386 -20.49 -12.38 9.20
C ARG A 386 -21.86 -12.97 8.85
N ILE A 387 -22.88 -12.13 8.67
CA ILE A 387 -24.27 -12.47 8.32
C ILE A 387 -24.68 -11.54 7.16
N PRO A 388 -24.52 -11.97 5.89
CA PRO A 388 -24.75 -11.12 4.72
C PRO A 388 -26.23 -10.84 4.42
N GLU A 389 -27.15 -11.44 5.18
CA GLU A 389 -28.60 -11.20 5.09
C GLU A 389 -29.04 -9.92 5.83
N ILE A 390 -28.16 -9.32 6.64
CA ILE A 390 -28.42 -8.06 7.34
C ILE A 390 -28.34 -6.88 6.36
N LEU A 391 -29.44 -6.16 6.18
CA LEU A 391 -29.46 -4.95 5.35
C LEU A 391 -29.02 -3.70 6.14
N GLU A 392 -29.37 -3.60 7.42
CA GLU A 392 -29.17 -2.40 8.23
C GLU A 392 -29.01 -2.74 9.72
N VAL A 393 -28.26 -1.91 10.44
CA VAL A 393 -27.96 -2.10 11.87
C VAL A 393 -28.10 -0.75 12.57
N ASP A 394 -29.19 -0.60 13.32
CA ASP A 394 -29.58 0.63 14.00
C ASP A 394 -29.44 0.52 15.52
N ILE A 395 -29.68 1.62 16.22
CA ILE A 395 -29.71 1.68 17.68
C ILE A 395 -31.15 1.64 18.21
N GLU A 396 -31.34 1.06 19.39
CA GLU A 396 -32.66 0.92 20.05
C GLU A 396 -33.32 2.27 20.42
N ASP A 397 -32.54 3.24 20.90
CA ASP A 397 -32.96 4.61 21.19
C ASP A 397 -31.86 5.57 20.70
N GLU A 398 -32.19 6.53 19.85
CA GLU A 398 -31.24 7.53 19.32
C GLU A 398 -30.51 8.29 20.43
N LYS A 399 -31.12 8.44 21.62
CA LYS A 399 -30.47 9.06 22.79
C LYS A 399 -29.23 8.29 23.26
N GLN A 400 -29.12 7.00 22.96
CA GLN A 400 -27.90 6.23 23.23
C GLN A 400 -26.72 6.67 22.34
N LEU A 401 -26.93 7.47 21.28
CA LEU A 401 -25.84 8.06 20.47
C LEU A 401 -25.28 9.37 21.06
N ASP A 402 -25.85 9.89 22.14
CA ASP A 402 -25.37 11.10 22.78
C ASP A 402 -24.02 10.87 23.48
N ASP A 403 -22.96 11.49 22.97
CA ASP A 403 -21.62 11.52 23.55
C ASP A 403 -21.42 12.71 24.54
N SER A 404 -22.50 13.23 25.16
CA SER A 404 -22.43 14.39 26.09
C SER A 404 -22.05 13.99 27.53
N PRO A 405 -21.35 14.87 28.30
CA PRO A 405 -20.93 14.62 29.68
C PRO A 405 -22.00 14.15 30.70
N ALA A 406 -23.29 14.39 30.43
CA ALA A 406 -24.41 13.93 31.26
C ALA A 406 -24.84 12.46 30.99
N SER A 407 -24.26 11.83 29.96
CA SER A 407 -24.70 10.56 29.37
C SER A 407 -23.59 9.48 29.44
N PHE A 408 -22.67 9.60 30.41
CA PHE A 408 -21.50 8.71 30.63
C PHE A 408 -21.42 8.11 32.05
#